data_AF-A0A6H5K5T3-F1
#
_entry.id   AF-A0A6H5K5T3-F1
#
_cell.length_a   1.000
_cell.length_b   1.000
_cell.length_c   1.000
_cell.angle_alpha   90.00
_cell.angle_beta   90.00
_cell.angle_gamma   90.00
#
_symmetry.space_group_name_H-M   'P 1'
#
loop_
_entity.id
_entity.type
_entity.pdbx_description
1 polymer ?
#
loop_
_entity_poly.entity_id
_entity_poly.type
_entity_poly.pdbx_seq_one_letter_code
_entity_poly.pdbx_strand_id
1 'polypeptide(L)'
;MCDGGIVGIQASDVCCSASCGSCGGSGCTSRDGGSESCCGGGVRASGRYCSITGEAPCLANAGMNEWEATWSNPSTKVTRRHC
;
A
#
# COMPACT_ATOMS: atom_id res chain seq x y z
N MET A 1 2.29 -11.37 3.01
CA MET A 1 3.09 -10.28 3.61
C MET A 1 3.15 -9.15 2.59
N CYS A 2 3.26 -7.92 3.09
CA CYS A 2 3.34 -6.72 2.27
C CYS A 2 4.78 -6.41 1.85
N ASP A 3 4.94 -5.69 0.74
CA ASP A 3 6.25 -5.18 0.32
C ASP A 3 6.92 -4.40 1.47
N GLY A 4 8.23 -4.61 1.65
CA GLY A 4 8.99 -4.06 2.78
C GLY A 4 8.93 -4.87 4.09
N GLY A 5 8.39 -6.09 4.08
CA GLY A 5 8.40 -6.97 5.27
C GLY A 5 7.30 -6.65 6.30
N ILE A 6 6.30 -5.88 5.89
CA ILE A 6 5.20 -5.46 6.75
C ILE A 6 4.21 -6.62 6.93
N VAL A 7 3.82 -6.89 8.19
CA VAL A 7 2.87 -7.95 8.53
C VAL A 7 1.46 -7.52 8.11
N GLY A 8 1.10 -7.89 6.89
CA GLY A 8 -0.16 -7.50 6.26
C GLY A 8 -0.51 -8.34 5.04
N ILE A 9 -1.68 -8.03 4.49
CA ILE A 9 -2.25 -8.66 3.30
C ILE A 9 -2.22 -7.64 2.17
N GLN A 10 -1.38 -7.91 1.17
CA GLN A 10 -1.26 -7.06 0.00
C GLN A 10 -2.36 -7.40 -1.02
N ALA A 11 -3.10 -6.38 -1.46
CA ALA A 11 -4.05 -6.42 -2.56
C ALA A 11 -3.74 -5.27 -3.53
N SER A 12 -3.12 -5.61 -4.67
CA SER A 12 -2.63 -4.64 -5.66
C SER A 12 -1.71 -3.59 -5.02
N ASP A 13 -2.11 -2.32 -5.04
CA ASP A 13 -1.42 -1.16 -4.47
C ASP A 13 -1.74 -0.91 -2.98
N VAL A 14 -2.57 -1.74 -2.37
CA VAL A 14 -3.00 -1.60 -0.97
C VAL A 14 -2.45 -2.73 -0.12
N CYS A 15 -2.09 -2.40 1.11
CA CYS A 15 -1.74 -3.31 2.17
C CYS A 15 -2.70 -3.15 3.34
N CYS A 16 -3.49 -4.18 3.58
CA CYS A 16 -4.39 -4.25 4.72
C CYS A 16 -3.70 -4.92 5.91
N SER A 17 -4.25 -4.69 7.10
CA SER A 17 -3.81 -5.38 8.32
C SER A 17 -3.92 -6.91 8.17
N ALA A 18 -3.00 -7.65 8.76
CA ALA A 18 -3.06 -9.12 8.79
C ALA A 18 -4.31 -9.63 9.53
N SER A 19 -4.82 -8.86 10.49
CA SER A 19 -6.05 -9.16 11.24
C SER A 19 -7.29 -9.24 10.34
N CYS A 20 -7.23 -8.62 9.16
CA CYS A 20 -8.35 -8.64 8.21
C CYS A 20 -8.60 -10.04 7.64
N GLY A 21 -7.61 -10.95 7.61
CA GLY A 21 -7.69 -12.26 6.93
C GLY A 21 -7.79 -12.18 5.40
N SER A 22 -8.36 -11.11 4.84
CA SER A 22 -8.38 -10.78 3.41
C SER A 22 -8.46 -9.27 3.20
N CYS A 23 -7.64 -8.75 2.29
CA CYS A 23 -7.63 -7.33 1.91
C CYS A 23 -8.59 -7.08 0.75
N GLY A 24 -9.63 -6.27 0.97
CA GLY A 24 -10.67 -5.97 -0.01
C GLY A 24 -11.77 -7.03 -0.17
N GLY A 25 -12.65 -6.82 -1.15
CA GLY A 25 -13.80 -7.67 -1.43
C GLY A 25 -15.06 -7.35 -0.61
N SER A 26 -16.15 -8.05 -0.91
CA SER A 26 -17.46 -7.84 -0.26
C SER A 26 -17.39 -8.17 1.23
N GLY A 27 -17.94 -7.29 2.08
CA GLY A 27 -17.93 -7.46 3.53
C GLY A 27 -16.62 -7.06 4.24
N CYS A 28 -15.67 -6.42 3.54
CA CYS A 28 -14.44 -5.91 4.18
C CYS A 28 -14.70 -4.90 5.31
N THR A 29 -15.85 -4.21 5.30
CA THR A 29 -16.33 -3.33 6.37
C THR A 29 -16.61 -4.04 7.69
N SER A 30 -17.00 -5.32 7.63
CA SER A 30 -17.42 -6.11 8.80
C SER A 30 -16.27 -6.90 9.43
N ARG A 31 -15.04 -6.72 8.92
CA ARG A 31 -13.84 -7.42 9.41
C ARG A 31 -13.15 -6.62 10.48
N ASP A 32 -12.32 -7.30 11.27
CA ASP A 32 -11.49 -6.67 12.31
C ASP A 32 -10.51 -5.65 11.69
N GLY A 33 -10.77 -4.37 11.98
CA GLY A 33 -10.07 -3.22 11.37
C GLY A 33 -10.97 -2.34 10.48
N GLY A 34 -12.20 -2.77 10.19
CA GLY A 34 -13.20 -1.99 9.48
C GLY A 34 -12.83 -1.69 8.03
N SER A 35 -13.65 -0.85 7.38
CA SER A 35 -13.40 -0.45 5.98
C SER A 35 -12.08 0.29 5.79
N GLU A 36 -11.67 1.05 6.78
CA GLU A 36 -10.45 1.85 6.75
C GLU A 36 -9.16 1.02 6.77
N SER A 37 -9.18 -0.16 7.41
CA SER A 37 -7.99 -1.02 7.49
C SER A 37 -8.05 -2.23 6.55
N CYS A 38 -9.25 -2.70 6.21
CA CYS A 38 -9.46 -3.94 5.46
C CYS A 38 -10.06 -3.73 4.07
N CYS A 39 -10.70 -2.59 3.78
CA CYS A 39 -11.16 -2.29 2.42
C CYS A 39 -10.12 -1.45 1.70
N GLY A 40 -9.76 -1.87 0.48
CA GLY A 40 -8.85 -1.09 -0.37
C GLY A 40 -9.29 0.36 -0.57
N GLY A 41 -10.61 0.61 -0.63
CA GLY A 41 -11.15 1.97 -0.72
C GLY A 41 -10.86 2.84 0.52
N GLY A 42 -10.99 2.27 1.72
CA GLY A 42 -10.73 3.01 2.96
C GLY A 42 -9.25 3.31 3.17
N VAL A 43 -8.39 2.32 2.90
CA VAL A 43 -6.93 2.52 2.98
C VAL A 43 -6.44 3.56 1.97
N ARG A 44 -6.99 3.55 0.74
CA ARG A 44 -6.72 4.59 -0.27
C ARG A 44 -7.19 5.96 0.18
N ALA A 45 -8.35 6.05 0.82
CA ALA A 45 -8.85 7.30 1.38
C ALA A 45 -7.96 7.83 2.51
N SER A 46 -7.27 6.95 3.26
CA SER A 46 -6.29 7.37 4.26
C SER A 46 -5.00 7.94 3.66
N GLY A 47 -4.64 7.59 2.41
CA GLY A 47 -3.46 8.14 1.71
C GLY A 47 -2.11 7.84 2.37
N ARG A 48 -2.02 6.82 3.23
CA ARG A 48 -0.81 6.47 3.97
C ARG A 48 0.01 5.48 3.17
N TYR A 49 1.29 5.74 2.90
CA TYR A 49 2.15 4.84 2.13
C TYR A 49 2.97 3.92 3.03
N CYS A 50 3.13 2.66 2.61
CA CYS A 50 3.91 1.66 3.36
C CYS A 50 5.38 2.05 3.49
N SER A 51 5.92 2.79 2.50
CA SER A 51 7.26 3.37 2.54
C SER A 51 7.45 4.45 3.61
N ILE A 52 6.36 5.05 4.09
CA ILE A 52 6.38 6.12 5.10
C ILE A 52 5.97 5.58 6.46
N THR A 53 4.88 4.80 6.50
CA THR A 53 4.35 4.27 7.77
C THR A 53 5.15 3.07 8.26
N GLY A 54 5.66 2.23 7.36
CA GLY A 54 6.31 0.97 7.73
C GLY A 54 5.35 -0.05 8.36
N GLU A 55 4.04 0.20 8.33
CA GLU A 55 3.00 -0.61 8.97
C GLU A 55 1.68 -0.53 8.18
N ALA A 56 0.92 -1.62 8.20
CA ALA A 56 -0.41 -1.72 7.60
C ALA A 56 -1.49 -1.22 8.57
N PRO A 57 -2.58 -0.57 8.11
CA PRO A 57 -2.97 -0.36 6.71
C PRO A 57 -2.20 0.75 5.98
N CYS A 58 -1.71 0.45 4.79
CA CYS A 58 -0.90 1.38 4.00
C CYS A 58 -0.99 1.09 2.50
N LEU A 59 -0.56 2.01 1.66
CA LEU A 59 -0.47 1.88 0.21
C LEU A 59 0.93 1.41 -0.15
N ALA A 60 1.02 0.19 -0.70
CA ALA A 60 2.26 -0.44 -1.12
C ALA A 60 2.89 0.26 -2.34
N ASN A 61 2.08 1.01 -3.11
CA ASN A 61 2.54 1.73 -4.29
C ASN A 61 3.30 0.81 -5.26
N ALA A 62 2.60 -0.21 -5.78
CA ALA A 62 3.12 -1.02 -6.87
C ALA A 62 2.80 -0.31 -8.20
N GLY A 63 3.77 0.47 -8.70
CA GLY A 63 3.74 0.94 -10.09
C GLY A 63 3.91 2.43 -10.29
N MET A 64 5.03 2.98 -9.85
CA MET A 64 5.81 3.73 -10.84
C MET A 64 6.40 2.69 -11.78
N ASN A 65 5.65 2.29 -12.81
CA ASN A 65 6.30 1.67 -13.96
C ASN A 65 7.24 2.74 -14.52
N GLU A 66 8.51 2.43 -14.44
CA GLU A 66 9.69 3.29 -14.57
C GLU A 66 9.86 3.94 -15.96
N TRP A 67 8.80 4.12 -16.76
CA TRP A 67 8.85 4.89 -18.01
C TRP A 67 7.89 6.07 -18.17
N GLU A 68 6.98 6.32 -17.22
CA GLU A 68 6.09 7.50 -17.28
C GLU A 68 6.18 8.39 -16.02
N ALA A 69 7.19 8.19 -15.16
CA ALA A 69 7.39 9.01 -13.95
C ALA A 69 8.42 10.15 -14.12
N THR A 70 8.87 10.42 -15.36
CA THR A 70 10.02 11.29 -15.62
C THR A 70 9.70 12.70 -16.14
N TRP A 71 8.45 13.20 -16.05
CA TRP A 71 8.19 14.58 -16.51
C TRP A 71 7.56 15.57 -15.50
N SER A 72 6.96 15.17 -14.38
CA SER A 72 6.24 16.19 -13.56
C SER A 72 6.75 16.48 -12.14
N ASN A 73 7.75 15.79 -11.58
CA ASN A 73 8.27 16.16 -10.24
C ASN A 73 9.81 16.14 -10.11
N PRO A 74 10.49 17.29 -10.16
CA PRO A 74 11.96 17.40 -10.17
C PRO A 74 12.67 17.19 -8.81
N SER A 75 12.10 16.45 -7.84
CA SER A 75 12.67 16.38 -6.47
C SER A 75 13.17 15.02 -5.96
N THR A 76 12.78 13.89 -6.55
CA THR A 76 13.23 12.57 -6.05
C THR A 76 14.34 12.00 -6.94
N LYS A 77 15.56 12.48 -6.73
CA LYS A 77 16.77 11.77 -7.18
C LYS A 77 16.90 10.46 -6.42
N VAL A 78 16.34 9.37 -6.92
CA VAL A 78 16.78 8.03 -6.50
C VAL A 78 17.93 7.62 -7.39
N THR A 79 19.13 7.94 -6.91
CA THR A 79 20.39 7.49 -7.47
C THR A 79 20.51 5.97 -7.30
N ARG A 80 20.44 5.28 -8.44
CA ARG A 80 21.06 3.99 -8.79
C ARG A 80 21.95 3.35 -7.72
N ARG A 81 21.81 2.03 -7.58
CA ARG A 81 22.88 1.01 -7.70
C ARG A 81 22.22 -0.37 -7.74
N HIS A 82 22.25 -1.04 -8.88
CA HIS A 82 22.24 -2.50 -8.92
C HIS A 82 23.66 -2.89 -9.32
N CYS A 83 24.29 -3.73 -8.49
CA CYS A 83 25.55 -4.40 -8.82
C CYS A 83 25.34 -5.41 -9.95
#